data_AF-A0A8T1R3P2-F1
#
_entry.id   AF-A0A8T1R3P2-F1
#
_cell.length_a   1.000
_cell.length_b   1.000
_cell.length_c   1.000
_cell.angle_alpha   90.00
_cell.angle_beta   90.00
_cell.angle_gamma   90.00
#
_symmetry.space_group_name_H-M   'P 1'
#
loop_
_entity.id
_entity.type
_entity.pdbx_description
1 polymer ?
#
loop_
_entity_poly.entity_id
_entity_poly.type
_entity_poly.pdbx_seq_one_letter_code
_entity_poly.pdbx_strand_id
1 'polypeptide(L)'
;MRTSEARFLVEAYVFYEAILSRSYFEGSKGQGKDLAVRFKELRFYARFLLVALILNRTEMVKALVDRFKAVVDDSKAAFRETNFKEWRQVVQEIVRFMKVDTAFMNFRPLRYCAMFDSHPASVPYVARFHAKKVLKFKDALLTSYHRNEVKFAELTLDTFRMMQCLEWEPSGSFYQKRPVESNGNGTSIDHSGASGVIDINLAVDMTDPTLPPNSRKAILYRPSVTHLIAVMATISEELPPDSVMLVYLSASGKAGPSNFTQVGSSDGSWKSSKNKVTSQLSQEQNSYLPESSTNHKGESSGHYDSYLWFGPRGNGGSNNLYPGDIIPFTRRPLFLIIDSDNSHAFKVLHGAERGETAALLLSPLRPAFKNPSDVDLSQNGSQFTFFLTAPLPAFCQMLGLSSFDTDTDVYNNAEDILSTALSEWEVILCTSTSVDIVWAQVLNDPFIRRLILRFIFCRAVLSFFCHSEDIDQYVPVCLPHLPSSVAPSSDVVRSSVHRLAKHLGVAGHFHFDNT
;
A
#
# COMPACT_ATOMS: atom_id res chain seq x y z
N MET A 1 -14.49 -1.17 -1.94
CA MET A 1 -14.61 -2.48 -1.25
C MET A 1 -14.52 -2.25 0.26
N ARG A 2 -15.39 -2.84 1.08
CA ARG A 2 -15.24 -2.84 2.55
C ARG A 2 -14.84 -4.25 2.99
N THR A 3 -13.63 -4.43 3.49
CA THR A 3 -13.16 -5.70 4.04
C THR A 3 -13.09 -5.54 5.57
N SER A 4 -14.06 -6.10 6.28
CA SER A 4 -14.12 -6.03 7.75
C SER A 4 -13.96 -7.39 8.39
N GLU A 5 -14.48 -8.45 7.77
CA GLU A 5 -14.49 -9.78 8.36
C GLU A 5 -13.99 -10.80 7.33
N ALA A 6 -12.80 -11.36 7.60
CA ALA A 6 -12.18 -12.38 6.76
C ALA A 6 -13.08 -13.60 6.56
N ARG A 7 -13.99 -13.88 7.50
CA ARG A 7 -14.97 -14.98 7.40
C ARG A 7 -15.76 -14.98 6.09
N PHE A 8 -16.22 -13.81 5.63
CA PHE A 8 -17.00 -13.72 4.39
C PHE A 8 -16.15 -14.00 3.15
N LEU A 9 -14.85 -13.64 3.20
CA LEU A 9 -13.92 -13.97 2.13
C LEU A 9 -13.60 -15.48 2.12
N VAL A 10 -13.44 -16.10 3.29
CA VAL A 10 -13.25 -17.55 3.42
C VAL A 10 -14.48 -18.32 2.94
N GLU A 11 -15.69 -17.91 3.36
CA GLU A 11 -16.94 -18.49 2.86
C GLU A 11 -17.06 -18.38 1.33
N ALA A 12 -16.73 -17.21 0.77
CA ALA A 12 -16.70 -17.02 -0.68
C ALA A 12 -15.65 -17.91 -1.36
N TYR A 13 -14.49 -18.11 -0.75
CA TYR A 13 -13.44 -19.00 -1.26
C TYR A 13 -13.93 -20.45 -1.33
N VAL A 14 -14.49 -20.96 -0.24
CA VAL A 14 -15.04 -22.32 -0.15
C VAL A 14 -16.13 -22.51 -1.20
N PHE A 15 -17.01 -21.52 -1.36
CA PHE A 15 -18.04 -21.55 -2.39
C PHE A 15 -17.45 -21.64 -3.81
N TYR A 16 -16.43 -20.83 -4.13
CA TYR A 16 -15.81 -20.86 -5.45
C TYR A 16 -14.98 -22.12 -5.70
N GLU A 17 -14.29 -22.63 -4.67
CA GLU A 17 -13.56 -23.89 -4.75
C GLU A 17 -14.51 -25.08 -4.99
N ALA A 18 -15.67 -25.09 -4.35
CA ALA A 18 -16.71 -26.10 -4.60
C ALA A 18 -17.25 -26.04 -6.03
N ILE A 19 -17.36 -24.86 -6.64
CA ILE A 19 -17.73 -24.71 -8.06
C ILE A 19 -16.63 -25.28 -8.96
N LEU A 20 -15.36 -25.01 -8.65
CA LEU A 20 -14.22 -25.50 -9.42
C LEU A 20 -14.11 -27.03 -9.35
N SER A 21 -14.19 -27.61 -8.15
CA SER A 21 -13.98 -29.04 -7.90
C SER A 21 -15.08 -29.92 -8.48
N ARG A 22 -16.30 -29.40 -8.57
CA ARG A 22 -17.45 -30.10 -9.17
C ARG A 22 -17.56 -29.90 -10.67
N SER A 23 -16.61 -29.21 -11.31
CA SER A 23 -16.58 -29.04 -12.76
C SER A 23 -17.88 -28.46 -13.35
N TYR A 24 -18.52 -27.51 -12.67
CA TYR A 24 -19.84 -26.99 -13.06
C TYR A 24 -19.94 -26.49 -14.50
N PHE A 25 -18.83 -26.04 -15.08
CA PHE A 25 -18.78 -25.52 -16.46
C PHE A 25 -18.41 -26.59 -17.50
N GLU A 26 -18.01 -27.81 -17.12
CA GLU A 26 -17.60 -28.85 -18.07
C GLU A 26 -18.76 -29.47 -18.87
N GLY A 27 -19.97 -29.54 -18.30
CA GLY A 27 -21.17 -30.01 -19.00
C GLY A 27 -21.58 -29.13 -20.20
N SER A 28 -21.01 -27.93 -20.33
CA SER A 28 -21.22 -27.01 -21.45
C SER A 28 -20.25 -27.22 -22.64
N LYS A 29 -19.43 -28.27 -22.59
CA LYS A 29 -18.49 -28.65 -23.67
C LYS A 29 -19.17 -29.39 -24.84
N GLY A 30 -20.44 -29.79 -24.71
CA GLY A 30 -21.27 -30.41 -25.78
C GLY A 30 -22.16 -29.42 -26.56
N GLN A 31 -22.65 -29.85 -27.73
CA GLN A 31 -23.35 -29.08 -28.79
C GLN A 31 -24.11 -27.82 -28.33
N GLY A 32 -23.67 -26.66 -28.85
CA GLY A 32 -24.23 -25.34 -28.58
C GLY A 32 -23.45 -24.60 -27.49
N LYS A 33 -22.28 -24.05 -27.83
CA LYS A 33 -21.51 -23.19 -26.92
C LYS A 33 -22.34 -21.93 -26.64
N ASP A 34 -23.13 -21.93 -25.57
CA ASP A 34 -23.86 -20.74 -25.16
C ASP A 34 -22.86 -19.67 -24.69
N LEU A 35 -22.82 -18.56 -25.43
CA LEU A 35 -21.97 -17.42 -25.12
C LEU A 35 -22.27 -16.86 -23.72
N ALA A 36 -23.52 -16.95 -23.25
CA ALA A 36 -23.89 -16.49 -21.92
C ALA A 36 -23.28 -17.36 -20.83
N VAL A 37 -23.22 -18.69 -21.01
CA VAL A 37 -22.55 -19.61 -20.06
C VAL A 37 -21.06 -19.31 -20.01
N ARG A 38 -20.43 -18.99 -21.14
CA ARG A 38 -19.00 -18.63 -21.18
C ARG A 38 -18.69 -17.34 -20.45
N PHE A 39 -19.52 -16.31 -20.59
CA PHE A 39 -19.36 -15.11 -19.77
C PHE A 39 -19.62 -15.36 -18.28
N LYS A 40 -20.44 -16.35 -17.89
CA LYS A 40 -20.58 -16.76 -16.48
C LYS A 40 -19.30 -17.43 -15.98
N GLU A 41 -18.72 -18.33 -16.77
CA GLU A 41 -17.44 -19.00 -16.46
C GLU A 41 -16.29 -18.00 -16.30
N LEU A 42 -16.14 -17.05 -17.24
CA LEU A 42 -15.11 -16.01 -17.16
C LEU A 42 -15.25 -15.12 -15.91
N ARG A 43 -16.50 -14.73 -15.58
CA ARG A 43 -16.80 -13.97 -14.37
C ARG A 43 -16.57 -14.77 -13.09
N PHE A 44 -16.77 -16.09 -13.12
CA PHE A 44 -16.44 -16.98 -12.01
C PHE A 44 -14.94 -16.97 -11.73
N TYR A 45 -14.11 -17.23 -12.75
CA TYR A 45 -12.64 -17.22 -12.59
C TYR A 45 -12.12 -15.86 -12.11
N ALA A 46 -12.60 -14.76 -12.68
CA ALA A 46 -12.16 -13.42 -12.26
C ALA A 46 -12.49 -13.12 -10.79
N ARG A 47 -13.67 -13.53 -10.31
CA ARG A 47 -14.05 -13.35 -8.89
C ARG A 47 -13.29 -14.29 -7.97
N PHE A 48 -13.09 -15.54 -8.37
CA PHE A 48 -12.34 -16.50 -7.56
C PHE A 48 -10.87 -16.07 -7.42
N LEU A 49 -10.26 -15.61 -8.52
CA LEU A 49 -8.92 -15.01 -8.50
C LEU A 49 -8.83 -13.87 -7.48
N LEU A 50 -9.81 -12.96 -7.45
CA LEU A 50 -9.80 -11.84 -6.50
C LEU A 50 -9.88 -12.33 -5.05
N VAL A 51 -10.76 -13.28 -4.75
CA VAL A 51 -10.89 -13.84 -3.40
C VAL A 51 -9.63 -14.58 -2.98
N ALA A 52 -9.09 -15.45 -3.84
CA ALA A 52 -7.86 -16.19 -3.57
C ALA A 52 -6.65 -15.25 -3.38
N LEU A 53 -6.58 -14.17 -4.15
CA LEU A 53 -5.55 -13.14 -4.02
C LEU A 53 -5.64 -12.42 -2.67
N ILE A 54 -6.82 -11.97 -2.26
CA ILE A 54 -7.02 -11.27 -0.98
C ILE A 54 -6.69 -12.19 0.21
N LEU A 55 -7.07 -13.47 0.12
CA LEU A 55 -6.72 -14.50 1.12
C LEU A 55 -5.26 -14.97 1.05
N ASN A 56 -4.44 -14.40 0.17
CA ASN A 56 -3.03 -14.74 0.01
C ASN A 56 -2.79 -16.23 -0.30
N ARG A 57 -3.70 -16.88 -1.05
CA ARG A 57 -3.62 -18.29 -1.47
C ARG A 57 -2.83 -18.43 -2.77
N THR A 58 -1.53 -18.15 -2.73
CA THR A 58 -0.66 -18.00 -3.92
C THR A 58 -0.72 -19.19 -4.89
N GLU A 59 -0.71 -20.43 -4.40
CA GLU A 59 -0.75 -21.62 -5.27
C GLU A 59 -2.09 -21.74 -6.01
N MET A 60 -3.20 -21.47 -5.32
CA MET A 60 -4.52 -21.41 -5.97
C MET A 60 -4.57 -20.27 -6.99
N VAL A 61 -3.99 -19.11 -6.68
CA VAL A 61 -3.93 -17.99 -7.64
C VAL A 61 -3.17 -18.40 -8.90
N LYS A 62 -2.00 -19.05 -8.79
CA LYS A 62 -1.25 -19.57 -9.94
C LYS A 62 -2.10 -20.52 -10.79
N ALA A 63 -2.70 -21.53 -10.16
CA ALA A 63 -3.54 -22.50 -10.84
C ALA A 63 -4.76 -21.86 -11.55
N LEU A 64 -5.39 -20.88 -10.88
CA LEU A 64 -6.54 -20.15 -11.43
C LEU A 64 -6.14 -19.25 -12.60
N VAL A 65 -4.96 -18.62 -12.59
CA VAL A 65 -4.48 -17.78 -13.70
C VAL A 65 -4.28 -18.62 -14.95
N ASP A 66 -3.64 -19.78 -14.82
CA ASP A 66 -3.43 -20.69 -15.96
C ASP A 66 -4.75 -21.18 -16.55
N ARG A 67 -5.69 -21.58 -15.69
CA ARG A 67 -7.04 -21.98 -16.12
C ARG A 67 -7.80 -20.83 -16.77
N PHE A 68 -7.76 -19.64 -16.18
CA PHE A 68 -8.46 -18.48 -16.70
C PHE A 68 -7.93 -18.06 -18.08
N LYS A 69 -6.60 -18.08 -18.26
CA LYS A 69 -5.96 -17.84 -19.55
C LYS A 69 -6.44 -18.84 -20.60
N ALA A 70 -6.44 -20.14 -20.27
CA ALA A 70 -6.93 -21.18 -21.18
C ALA A 70 -8.40 -20.97 -21.58
N VAL A 71 -9.27 -20.62 -20.63
CA VAL A 71 -10.70 -20.36 -20.92
C VAL A 71 -10.89 -19.13 -21.80
N VAL A 72 -10.09 -18.08 -21.62
CA VAL A 72 -10.14 -16.88 -22.49
C VAL A 72 -9.70 -17.21 -23.92
N ASP A 73 -8.63 -18.00 -24.07
CA ASP A 73 -8.12 -18.41 -25.38
C ASP A 73 -9.10 -19.35 -26.09
N ASP A 74 -9.68 -20.32 -25.38
CA ASP A 74 -10.73 -21.21 -25.89
C ASP A 74 -11.99 -20.43 -26.30
N SER A 75 -12.40 -19.43 -25.51
CA SER A 75 -13.55 -18.58 -25.81
C SER A 75 -13.32 -17.77 -27.09
N LYS A 76 -12.12 -17.21 -27.26
CA LYS A 76 -11.75 -16.49 -28.48
C LYS A 76 -11.75 -17.40 -29.71
N ALA A 77 -11.28 -18.64 -29.57
CA ALA A 77 -11.29 -19.62 -30.65
C ALA A 77 -12.72 -20.07 -31.02
N ALA A 78 -13.58 -20.22 -30.01
CA ALA A 78 -14.96 -20.65 -30.14
C ALA A 78 -15.90 -19.57 -30.73
N PHE A 79 -15.69 -18.30 -30.40
CA PHE A 79 -16.58 -17.19 -30.78
C PHE A 79 -15.78 -16.09 -31.51
N ARG A 80 -15.42 -16.34 -32.77
CA ARG A 80 -14.55 -15.46 -33.56
C ARG A 80 -15.11 -14.05 -33.76
N GLU A 81 -16.43 -13.90 -33.74
CA GLU A 81 -17.12 -12.62 -33.92
C GLU A 81 -17.24 -11.81 -32.61
N THR A 82 -16.98 -12.43 -31.46
CA THR A 82 -17.09 -11.76 -30.16
C THR A 82 -15.75 -11.14 -29.72
N ASN A 83 -15.80 -9.92 -29.21
CA ASN A 83 -14.62 -9.22 -28.72
C ASN A 83 -14.29 -9.60 -27.25
N PHE A 84 -13.19 -10.31 -27.04
CA PHE A 84 -12.67 -10.68 -25.71
C PHE A 84 -11.50 -9.79 -25.23
N LYS A 85 -11.33 -8.58 -25.77
CA LYS A 85 -10.22 -7.68 -25.39
C LYS A 85 -10.20 -7.37 -23.89
N GLU A 86 -11.35 -7.09 -23.28
CA GLU A 86 -11.45 -6.81 -21.85
C GLU A 86 -10.98 -8.00 -21.00
N TRP A 87 -11.38 -9.22 -21.35
CA TRP A 87 -10.96 -10.44 -20.65
C TRP A 87 -9.46 -10.70 -20.78
N ARG A 88 -8.90 -10.44 -21.96
CA ARG A 88 -7.45 -10.49 -22.17
C ARG A 88 -6.72 -9.46 -21.30
N GLN A 89 -7.28 -8.27 -21.17
CA GLN A 89 -6.74 -7.25 -20.27
C GLN A 89 -6.78 -7.75 -18.81
N VAL A 90 -7.86 -8.38 -18.35
CA VAL A 90 -7.92 -8.94 -16.98
C VAL A 90 -6.84 -10.02 -16.76
N VAL A 91 -6.60 -10.90 -17.74
CA VAL A 91 -5.50 -11.88 -17.70
C VAL A 91 -4.13 -11.18 -17.64
N GLN A 92 -3.91 -10.15 -18.46
CA GLN A 92 -2.66 -9.39 -18.45
C GLN A 92 -2.44 -8.65 -17.12
N GLU A 93 -3.51 -8.09 -16.54
CA GLU A 93 -3.48 -7.44 -15.23
C GLU A 93 -3.04 -8.42 -14.13
N ILE A 94 -3.68 -9.59 -14.00
CA ILE A 94 -3.30 -10.55 -12.96
C ILE A 94 -1.89 -11.12 -13.18
N VAL A 95 -1.49 -11.42 -14.42
CA VAL A 95 -0.14 -11.90 -14.73
C VAL A 95 0.91 -10.85 -14.37
N ARG A 96 0.67 -9.58 -14.70
CA ARG A 96 1.56 -8.48 -14.32
C ARG A 96 1.60 -8.30 -12.80
N PHE A 97 0.45 -8.38 -12.13
CA PHE A 97 0.35 -8.29 -10.67
C PHE A 97 1.16 -9.39 -10.00
N MET A 98 0.95 -10.65 -10.40
CA MET A 98 1.67 -11.79 -9.85
C MET A 98 3.15 -11.76 -10.15
N LYS A 99 3.58 -11.30 -11.32
CA LYS A 99 5.01 -11.18 -11.63
C LYS A 99 5.73 -10.30 -10.60
N VAL A 100 5.11 -9.19 -10.24
CA VAL A 100 5.68 -8.22 -9.30
C VAL A 100 5.58 -8.72 -7.86
N ASP A 101 4.48 -9.40 -7.49
CA ASP A 101 4.30 -9.96 -6.15
C ASP A 101 5.18 -11.22 -5.91
N THR A 102 5.31 -12.09 -6.91
CA THR A 102 6.09 -13.35 -6.87
C THR A 102 7.59 -13.10 -6.98
N ALA A 103 8.02 -11.97 -7.56
CA ALA A 103 9.43 -11.58 -7.58
C ALA A 103 10.05 -11.45 -6.18
N PHE A 104 9.21 -11.46 -5.13
CA PHE A 104 9.60 -11.36 -3.73
C PHE A 104 9.09 -12.54 -2.91
N MET A 105 8.96 -13.76 -3.47
CA MET A 105 8.38 -14.92 -2.75
C MET A 105 8.87 -14.98 -1.30
N ASN A 106 7.99 -14.53 -0.41
CA ASN A 106 8.40 -14.04 0.89
C ASN A 106 8.62 -15.21 1.85
N PHE A 107 9.82 -15.29 2.44
CA PHE A 107 10.04 -16.10 3.65
C PHE A 107 9.15 -15.63 4.82
N ARG A 108 8.84 -14.32 4.87
CA ARG A 108 8.01 -13.65 5.87
C ARG A 108 6.68 -13.17 5.27
N PRO A 109 5.50 -13.54 5.81
CA PRO A 109 4.22 -13.04 5.30
C PRO A 109 4.10 -11.51 5.43
N LEU A 110 3.34 -10.87 4.53
CA LEU A 110 3.00 -9.44 4.63
C LEU A 110 2.11 -9.16 5.86
N ARG A 111 1.21 -10.11 6.14
CA ARG A 111 0.33 -10.11 7.32
C ARG A 111 1.12 -10.13 8.61
N TYR A 112 0.52 -9.65 9.69
CA TYR A 112 1.13 -9.67 11.01
C TYR A 112 1.21 -11.10 11.51
N CYS A 113 2.43 -11.61 11.66
CA CYS A 113 2.68 -12.94 12.18
C CYS A 113 3.43 -12.82 13.50
N ALA A 114 2.84 -13.34 14.59
CA ALA A 114 3.46 -13.27 15.91
C ALA A 114 4.85 -13.94 15.97
N MET A 115 5.14 -14.91 15.10
CA MET A 115 6.46 -15.53 15.00
C MET A 115 7.56 -14.53 14.56
N PHE A 116 7.19 -13.56 13.74
CA PHE A 116 8.13 -12.68 13.05
C PHE A 116 8.05 -11.22 13.50
N ASP A 117 6.88 -10.78 13.96
CA ASP A 117 6.60 -9.38 14.30
C ASP A 117 6.44 -9.15 15.81
N SER A 118 6.33 -10.22 16.63
CA SER A 118 6.34 -10.08 18.10
C SER A 118 7.76 -10.21 18.62
N HIS A 119 8.18 -9.24 19.43
CA HIS A 119 9.52 -9.21 19.99
C HIS A 119 9.48 -9.53 21.50
N PRO A 120 9.92 -10.72 21.96
CA PRO A 120 9.80 -11.12 23.37
C PRO A 120 10.40 -10.12 24.36
N ALA A 121 11.49 -9.45 23.97
CA ALA A 121 12.16 -8.45 24.80
C ALA A 121 11.32 -7.18 25.04
N SER A 122 10.39 -6.84 24.13
CA SER A 122 9.56 -5.64 24.24
C SER A 122 8.24 -5.88 24.98
N VAL A 123 7.77 -7.13 25.07
CA VAL A 123 6.47 -7.51 25.65
C VAL A 123 6.21 -6.88 27.03
N PRO A 124 7.16 -6.90 28.00
CA PRO A 124 6.93 -6.32 29.32
C PRO A 124 6.71 -4.80 29.29
N TYR A 125 7.37 -4.11 28.36
CA TYR A 125 7.31 -2.66 28.22
C TYR A 125 6.07 -2.22 27.47
N VAL A 126 5.71 -2.92 26.39
CA VAL A 126 4.45 -2.68 25.65
C VAL A 126 3.26 -2.88 26.59
N ALA A 127 3.20 -3.99 27.33
CA ALA A 127 2.08 -4.27 28.24
C ALA A 127 1.93 -3.23 29.38
N ARG A 128 3.02 -2.59 29.78
CA ARG A 128 3.06 -1.56 30.84
C ARG A 128 3.16 -0.15 30.29
N PHE A 129 3.04 0.03 28.97
CA PHE A 129 3.19 1.34 28.36
C PHE A 129 2.01 2.24 28.75
N HIS A 130 2.28 3.22 29.61
CA HIS A 130 1.26 4.10 30.19
C HIS A 130 1.15 5.42 29.41
N ALA A 131 0.44 5.39 28.29
CA ALA A 131 -0.08 6.63 27.69
C ALA A 131 -1.32 7.11 28.47
N LYS A 132 -1.54 8.43 28.54
CA LYS A 132 -2.77 9.01 29.12
C LYS A 132 -4.05 8.46 28.47
N LYS A 133 -3.96 8.03 27.21
CA LYS A 133 -5.00 7.44 26.40
C LYS A 133 -4.35 6.33 25.56
N VAL A 134 -4.90 5.12 25.55
CA VAL A 134 -4.40 4.05 24.67
C VAL A 134 -5.42 3.88 23.55
N LEU A 135 -4.97 4.07 22.30
CA LEU A 135 -5.82 3.99 21.12
C LEU A 135 -5.72 2.61 20.48
N LYS A 136 -6.86 2.10 20.02
CA LYS A 136 -6.95 0.85 19.25
C LYS A 136 -7.12 1.15 17.78
N PHE A 137 -6.37 0.48 16.92
CA PHE A 137 -6.60 0.55 15.49
C PHE A 137 -7.87 -0.23 15.13
N LYS A 138 -8.87 0.45 14.56
CA LYS A 138 -10.15 -0.18 14.17
C LYS A 138 -10.51 0.01 12.71
N ASP A 139 -10.22 1.17 12.14
CA ASP A 139 -10.65 1.51 10.80
C ASP A 139 -9.47 2.04 9.98
N ALA A 140 -9.35 1.54 8.76
CA ALA A 140 -8.41 2.02 7.76
C ALA A 140 -9.12 2.44 6.48
N LEU A 141 -8.67 3.54 5.90
CA LEU A 141 -9.03 4.00 4.57
C LEU A 141 -7.80 3.94 3.68
N LEU A 142 -7.85 3.10 2.64
CA LEU A 142 -6.74 2.86 1.74
C LEU A 142 -7.14 3.32 0.33
N THR A 143 -6.36 4.24 -0.25
CA THR A 143 -6.56 4.67 -1.63
C THR A 143 -5.22 4.90 -2.30
N SER A 144 -5.15 4.52 -3.57
CA SER A 144 -4.04 4.96 -4.44
C SER A 144 -4.54 5.51 -5.77
N TYR A 145 -3.76 6.45 -6.31
CA TYR A 145 -3.90 6.98 -7.63
C TYR A 145 -2.52 7.37 -8.19
N HIS A 146 -1.93 6.48 -8.97
CA HIS A 146 -0.82 6.78 -9.86
C HIS A 146 -1.15 6.34 -11.29
N ARG A 147 -0.47 6.94 -12.26
CA ARG A 147 -0.64 6.55 -13.66
C ARG A 147 0.03 5.19 -13.88
N ASN A 148 -0.65 4.30 -14.60
CA ASN A 148 -0.15 2.98 -14.98
C ASN A 148 0.24 2.06 -13.81
N GLU A 149 -0.38 2.24 -12.63
CA GLU A 149 -0.19 1.34 -11.49
C GLU A 149 -0.45 -0.12 -11.84
N VAL A 150 0.39 -1.00 -11.31
CA VAL A 150 0.10 -2.43 -11.28
C VAL A 150 -1.13 -2.66 -10.41
N LYS A 151 -2.12 -3.34 -10.99
CA LYS A 151 -3.39 -3.64 -10.32
C LYS A 151 -3.96 -4.95 -10.83
N PHE A 152 -4.87 -5.49 -10.05
CA PHE A 152 -5.83 -6.49 -10.50
C PHE A 152 -7.23 -6.05 -10.09
N ALA A 153 -8.14 -5.94 -11.06
CA ALA A 153 -9.46 -5.35 -10.86
C ALA A 153 -9.37 -3.92 -10.28
N GLU A 154 -9.91 -3.70 -9.07
CA GLU A 154 -9.89 -2.41 -8.35
C GLU A 154 -8.82 -2.37 -7.25
N LEU A 155 -7.95 -3.38 -7.17
CA LEU A 155 -6.93 -3.47 -6.13
C LEU A 155 -5.55 -3.18 -6.73
N THR A 156 -4.95 -2.07 -6.34
CA THR A 156 -3.59 -1.70 -6.74
C THR A 156 -2.56 -2.46 -5.90
N LEU A 157 -1.34 -2.62 -6.41
CA LEU A 157 -0.28 -3.31 -5.69
C LEU A 157 -0.01 -2.71 -4.30
N ASP A 158 0.04 -1.39 -4.22
CA ASP A 158 0.33 -0.68 -2.97
C ASP A 158 -0.83 -0.77 -1.96
N THR A 159 -2.08 -0.64 -2.42
CA THR A 159 -3.24 -0.87 -1.56
C THR A 159 -3.36 -2.33 -1.12
N PHE A 160 -3.00 -3.30 -1.97
CA PHE A 160 -2.91 -4.70 -1.59
C PHE A 160 -1.85 -4.92 -0.50
N ARG A 161 -0.62 -4.45 -0.70
CA ARG A 161 0.47 -4.58 0.27
C ARG A 161 0.09 -3.97 1.62
N MET A 162 -0.46 -2.76 1.62
CA MET A 162 -0.92 -2.10 2.84
C MET A 162 -2.10 -2.83 3.49
N MET A 163 -3.06 -3.32 2.70
CA MET A 163 -4.17 -4.13 3.20
C MET A 163 -3.68 -5.40 3.90
N GLN A 164 -2.80 -6.18 3.24
CA GLN A 164 -2.22 -7.39 3.82
C GLN A 164 -1.41 -7.05 5.10
N CYS A 165 -0.67 -5.94 5.10
CA CYS A 165 0.08 -5.46 6.26
C CYS A 165 -0.81 -5.10 7.48
N LEU A 166 -2.12 -4.95 7.28
CA LEU A 166 -3.08 -4.62 8.34
C LEU A 166 -4.00 -5.80 8.66
N GLU A 167 -3.59 -7.02 8.32
CA GLU A 167 -4.28 -8.27 8.64
C GLU A 167 -3.41 -9.21 9.45
N TRP A 168 -4.05 -10.03 10.28
CA TRP A 168 -3.39 -11.09 11.04
C TRP A 168 -3.09 -12.31 10.18
N GLU A 169 -1.91 -12.90 10.38
CA GLU A 169 -1.59 -14.26 9.95
C GLU A 169 -2.03 -15.25 11.05
N PRO A 170 -2.59 -16.43 10.70
CA PRO A 170 -2.90 -17.47 11.68
C PRO A 170 -1.69 -17.84 12.54
N SER A 171 -1.90 -18.14 13.83
CA SER A 171 -0.81 -18.42 14.79
C SER A 171 -0.80 -19.88 15.27
N GLY A 172 0.33 -20.31 15.86
CA GLY A 172 0.45 -21.65 16.48
C GLY A 172 0.28 -22.81 15.50
N SER A 173 -0.54 -23.80 15.86
CA SER A 173 -0.86 -24.96 15.01
C SER A 173 -1.64 -24.62 13.74
N PHE A 174 -2.19 -23.39 13.66
CA PHE A 174 -2.90 -22.88 12.48
C PHE A 174 -1.93 -22.28 11.45
N TYR A 175 -0.66 -22.03 11.83
CA TYR A 175 0.36 -21.51 10.92
C TYR A 175 0.97 -22.65 10.08
N GLN A 176 0.59 -22.73 8.82
CA GLN A 176 1.19 -23.66 7.87
C GLN A 176 2.44 -23.01 7.23
N LYS A 177 3.62 -23.34 7.76
CA LYS A 177 4.89 -22.92 7.15
C LYS A 177 4.95 -23.50 5.73
N ARG A 178 5.18 -22.65 4.72
CA ARG A 178 5.29 -23.10 3.31
C ARG A 178 6.35 -24.20 3.24
N PRO A 179 6.04 -25.40 2.71
CA PRO A 179 7.06 -26.41 2.48
C PRO A 179 8.10 -25.83 1.53
N VAL A 180 9.37 -25.83 1.93
CA VAL A 180 10.47 -25.64 0.99
C VAL A 180 10.48 -26.88 0.11
N GLU A 181 10.22 -26.72 -1.18
CA GLU A 181 10.33 -27.82 -2.14
C GLU A 181 11.78 -28.33 -2.11
N SER A 182 11.99 -29.49 -1.49
CA SER A 182 13.24 -30.22 -1.66
C SER A 182 13.25 -30.74 -3.10
N ASN A 183 14.14 -30.21 -3.94
CA ASN A 183 14.43 -30.78 -5.26
C ASN A 183 14.95 -32.21 -5.09
N GLY A 184 14.04 -33.18 -5.21
CA GLY A 184 14.33 -34.61 -5.11
C GLY A 184 13.33 -35.41 -5.94
N ASN A 185 13.70 -35.66 -7.20
CA ASN A 185 13.20 -36.67 -8.14
C ASN A 185 11.77 -37.24 -7.96
N GLY A 186 10.87 -36.77 -8.83
CA GLY A 186 10.06 -37.62 -9.71
C GLY A 186 9.18 -38.70 -9.08
N THR A 187 7.97 -38.32 -8.70
CA THR A 187 6.78 -39.17 -8.85
C THR A 187 5.61 -38.31 -9.34
N SER A 188 5.04 -38.71 -10.47
CA SER A 188 3.86 -38.11 -11.07
C SER A 188 2.68 -38.20 -10.12
N ILE A 189 2.13 -37.06 -9.71
CA ILE A 189 0.86 -37.02 -8.99
C ILE A 189 -0.26 -37.32 -9.99
N ASP A 190 -0.76 -38.55 -9.96
CA ASP A 190 -1.95 -38.97 -10.69
C ASP A 190 -3.17 -38.22 -10.15
N HIS A 191 -3.75 -37.33 -10.96
CA HIS A 191 -5.05 -36.69 -10.68
C HIS A 191 -6.21 -37.61 -11.07
N SER A 192 -6.23 -38.84 -10.56
CA SER A 192 -7.32 -39.79 -10.77
C SER A 192 -7.51 -40.67 -9.53
N GLY A 193 -8.38 -40.23 -8.63
CA GLY A 193 -8.77 -41.00 -7.45
C GLY A 193 -9.60 -40.13 -6.51
N ALA A 194 -10.89 -40.45 -6.40
CA ALA A 194 -11.84 -39.73 -5.58
C ALA A 194 -11.48 -39.74 -4.09
N SER A 195 -11.92 -38.68 -3.39
CA SER A 195 -11.97 -38.53 -1.92
C SER A 195 -10.77 -37.86 -1.22
N GLY A 196 -10.66 -36.53 -1.40
CA GLY A 196 -9.92 -35.61 -0.53
C GLY A 196 -10.42 -34.16 -0.61
N VAL A 197 -11.63 -33.94 -1.15
CA VAL A 197 -12.10 -32.64 -1.66
C VAL A 197 -12.75 -31.79 -0.56
N ILE A 198 -12.03 -31.55 0.53
CA ILE A 198 -12.09 -30.34 1.39
C ILE A 198 -10.76 -30.32 2.15
N ASP A 199 -9.66 -29.89 1.53
CA ASP A 199 -8.40 -29.67 2.26
C ASP A 199 -8.36 -28.28 2.93
N ILE A 200 -9.55 -27.72 3.15
CA ILE A 200 -9.79 -26.60 4.06
C ILE A 200 -10.27 -27.25 5.35
N ASN A 201 -9.43 -27.31 6.38
CA ASN A 201 -9.97 -27.40 7.73
C ASN A 201 -10.75 -26.09 7.96
N LEU A 202 -12.03 -26.09 7.61
CA LEU A 202 -12.90 -24.92 7.67
C LEU A 202 -12.90 -24.34 9.09
N ALA A 203 -12.80 -25.18 10.12
CA ALA A 203 -12.65 -24.76 11.51
C ALA A 203 -11.31 -24.08 11.87
N VAL A 204 -10.24 -24.36 11.11
CA VAL A 204 -8.87 -23.81 11.31
C VAL A 204 -8.71 -22.48 10.57
N ASP A 205 -9.32 -22.34 9.40
CA ASP A 205 -9.30 -21.12 8.60
C ASP A 205 -10.36 -20.08 8.99
N MET A 206 -11.42 -20.48 9.73
CA MET A 206 -12.57 -19.63 10.03
C MET A 206 -12.26 -18.40 10.88
N THR A 207 -11.18 -18.45 11.67
CA THR A 207 -10.53 -17.37 12.43
C THR A 207 -9.77 -18.08 13.53
N ASP A 208 -8.45 -17.92 13.62
CA ASP A 208 -7.73 -18.31 14.84
C ASP A 208 -8.38 -17.56 16.02
N PRO A 209 -9.08 -18.26 16.94
CA PRO A 209 -9.84 -17.61 18.02
C PRO A 209 -8.92 -16.94 19.04
N THR A 210 -7.61 -17.22 18.97
CA THR A 210 -6.60 -16.57 19.82
C THR A 210 -6.21 -15.18 19.32
N LEU A 211 -6.58 -14.84 18.07
CA LEU A 211 -6.24 -13.55 17.47
C LEU A 211 -7.33 -12.50 17.71
N PRO A 212 -6.94 -11.24 17.93
CA PRO A 212 -7.88 -10.13 17.96
C PRO A 212 -8.65 -9.98 16.64
N PRO A 213 -9.84 -9.36 16.64
CA PRO A 213 -10.55 -9.07 15.40
C PRO A 213 -9.72 -8.17 14.47
N ASN A 214 -9.82 -8.41 13.17
CA ASN A 214 -9.18 -7.56 12.15
C ASN A 214 -9.84 -6.17 12.12
N SER A 215 -9.05 -5.15 11.78
CA SER A 215 -9.56 -3.81 11.50
C SER A 215 -10.41 -3.79 10.22
N ARG A 216 -11.43 -2.92 10.22
CA ARG A 216 -12.25 -2.60 9.05
C ARG A 216 -11.43 -1.80 8.05
N LYS A 217 -11.48 -2.16 6.77
CA LYS A 217 -10.73 -1.49 5.72
C LYS A 217 -11.68 -1.06 4.60
N ALA A 218 -11.68 0.24 4.30
CA ALA A 218 -12.32 0.80 3.14
C ALA A 218 -11.27 1.02 2.04
N ILE A 219 -11.37 0.27 0.95
CA ILE A 219 -10.48 0.38 -0.20
C ILE A 219 -11.21 1.14 -1.30
N LEU A 220 -10.64 2.27 -1.70
CA LEU A 220 -11.17 3.14 -2.74
C LEU A 220 -10.23 3.12 -3.95
N TYR A 221 -10.75 2.66 -5.09
CA TYR A 221 -10.04 2.69 -6.35
C TYR A 221 -10.42 3.95 -7.13
N ARG A 222 -9.44 4.83 -7.36
CA ARG A 222 -9.61 6.09 -8.10
C ARG A 222 -10.85 6.90 -7.67
N PRO A 223 -11.02 7.19 -6.36
CA PRO A 223 -12.18 7.93 -5.88
C PRO A 223 -12.17 9.38 -6.37
N SER A 224 -13.35 10.01 -6.43
CA SER A 224 -13.40 11.47 -6.37
C SER A 224 -13.03 11.95 -4.97
N VAL A 225 -12.46 13.14 -4.86
CA VAL A 225 -12.15 13.76 -3.56
C VAL A 225 -13.40 13.88 -2.70
N THR A 226 -14.55 14.21 -3.30
CA THR A 226 -15.84 14.21 -2.59
C THR A 226 -16.24 12.84 -2.05
N HIS A 227 -15.95 11.75 -2.79
CA HIS A 227 -16.22 10.39 -2.33
C HIS A 227 -15.27 10.01 -1.20
N LEU A 228 -13.99 10.36 -1.33
CA LEU A 228 -12.99 10.16 -0.28
C LEU A 228 -13.40 10.86 1.02
N ILE A 229 -13.74 12.15 0.95
CA ILE A 229 -14.21 12.96 2.08
C ILE A 229 -15.48 12.36 2.70
N ALA A 230 -16.45 11.93 1.88
CA ALA A 230 -17.68 11.31 2.40
C ALA A 230 -17.37 10.02 3.18
N VAL A 231 -16.48 9.17 2.67
CA VAL A 231 -16.07 7.94 3.36
C VAL A 231 -15.29 8.25 4.63
N MET A 232 -14.36 9.21 4.61
CA MET A 232 -13.65 9.68 5.81
C MET A 232 -14.62 10.19 6.87
N ALA A 233 -15.65 10.94 6.47
CA ALA A 233 -16.69 11.44 7.38
C ALA A 233 -17.49 10.31 8.00
N THR A 234 -17.91 9.32 7.21
CA THR A 234 -18.61 8.14 7.71
C THR A 234 -17.76 7.38 8.73
N ILE A 235 -16.48 7.11 8.42
CA ILE A 235 -15.58 6.42 9.35
C ILE A 235 -15.38 7.26 10.62
N SER A 236 -15.17 8.57 10.50
CA SER A 236 -14.92 9.45 11.66
C SER A 236 -16.11 9.54 12.62
N GLU A 237 -17.33 9.51 12.08
CA GLU A 237 -18.58 9.49 12.86
C GLU A 237 -18.74 8.16 13.59
N GLU A 238 -18.48 7.03 12.92
CA GLU A 238 -18.58 5.68 13.48
C GLU A 238 -17.40 5.30 14.39
N LEU A 239 -16.29 6.06 14.37
CA LEU A 239 -15.07 5.75 15.10
C LEU A 239 -15.29 5.84 16.63
N PRO A 240 -15.01 4.77 17.39
CA PRO A 240 -15.13 4.79 18.85
C PRO A 240 -14.13 5.76 19.53
N PRO A 241 -14.44 6.31 20.73
CA PRO A 241 -13.59 7.32 21.39
C PRO A 241 -12.16 6.88 21.72
N ASP A 242 -11.96 5.58 21.92
CA ASP A 242 -10.70 4.91 22.24
C ASP A 242 -10.01 4.32 20.99
N SER A 243 -10.38 4.78 19.80
CA SER A 243 -9.89 4.24 18.54
C SER A 243 -9.21 5.30 17.67
N VAL A 244 -8.32 4.83 16.79
CA VAL A 244 -7.62 5.65 15.79
C VAL A 244 -8.00 5.18 14.39
N MET A 245 -8.24 6.14 13.50
CA MET A 245 -8.43 5.90 12.08
C MET A 245 -7.07 6.00 11.36
N LEU A 246 -6.71 4.97 10.59
CA LEU A 246 -5.56 5.02 9.68
C LEU A 246 -6.03 5.47 8.29
N VAL A 247 -5.37 6.46 7.70
CA VAL A 247 -5.64 6.91 6.33
C VAL A 247 -4.36 6.82 5.53
N TYR A 248 -4.37 5.99 4.50
CA TYR A 248 -3.26 5.82 3.57
C TYR A 248 -3.65 6.40 2.22
N LEU A 249 -2.93 7.43 1.81
CA LEU A 249 -3.12 8.13 0.54
C LEU A 249 -1.84 8.01 -0.29
N SER A 250 -1.90 7.27 -1.40
CA SER A 250 -0.80 7.22 -2.36
C SER A 250 -1.20 7.88 -3.67
N ALA A 251 -0.65 9.05 -3.98
CA ALA A 251 -0.98 9.78 -5.20
C ALA A 251 0.08 10.81 -5.57
N SER A 252 0.20 11.13 -6.85
CA SER A 252 1.12 12.20 -7.29
C SER A 252 0.55 13.58 -6.97
N GLY A 253 1.43 14.53 -6.61
CA GLY A 253 1.09 15.94 -6.46
C GLY A 253 1.09 16.73 -7.77
N LYS A 254 1.32 16.08 -8.91
CA LYS A 254 1.28 16.72 -10.24
C LYS A 254 0.19 16.09 -11.10
N ALA A 255 -0.63 16.95 -11.73
CA ALA A 255 -1.40 16.52 -12.88
C ALA A 255 -0.40 16.24 -14.01
N GLY A 256 -0.06 14.98 -14.27
CA GLY A 256 0.89 14.66 -15.34
C GLY A 256 0.45 15.21 -16.71
N PRO A 257 1.34 15.30 -17.71
CA PRO A 257 0.97 15.82 -19.03
C PRO A 257 -0.21 15.01 -19.59
N SER A 258 -1.31 15.70 -19.91
CA SER A 258 -2.46 15.11 -20.57
C SER A 258 -2.09 14.87 -22.03
N ASN A 259 -1.60 13.68 -22.36
CA ASN A 259 -1.47 13.25 -23.76
C ASN A 259 -2.86 12.88 -24.28
N PHE A 260 -3.76 13.88 -24.37
CA PHE A 260 -4.86 13.83 -25.31
C PHE A 260 -4.36 14.46 -26.60
N THR A 261 -3.70 13.66 -27.43
CA THR A 261 -3.63 13.96 -28.87
C THR A 261 -5.03 13.77 -29.43
N GLN A 262 -5.80 14.86 -29.46
CA GLN A 262 -6.97 14.93 -30.33
C GLN A 262 -6.47 14.81 -31.77
N VAL A 263 -6.69 13.64 -32.35
CA VAL A 263 -6.67 13.48 -33.80
C VAL A 263 -7.97 14.05 -34.34
N GLY A 264 -7.83 15.11 -35.14
CA GLY A 264 -8.75 15.46 -36.22
C GLY A 264 -9.90 16.41 -35.88
N SER A 265 -9.67 17.72 -35.97
CA SER A 265 -10.21 18.54 -37.07
C SER A 265 -9.81 20.00 -36.88
N SER A 266 -9.31 20.56 -37.97
CA SER A 266 -8.88 21.94 -38.15
C SER A 266 -9.99 22.93 -37.83
N ASP A 267 -9.54 24.10 -37.37
CA ASP A 267 -10.19 25.42 -37.46
C ASP A 267 -10.95 25.91 -36.22
N GLY A 268 -10.50 27.05 -35.68
CA GLY A 268 -11.17 27.74 -34.56
C GLY A 268 -10.24 28.21 -33.45
N SER A 269 -9.52 29.30 -33.73
CA SER A 269 -8.71 30.06 -32.78
C SER A 269 -9.61 30.85 -31.81
N TRP A 270 -9.40 30.71 -30.49
CA TRP A 270 -9.39 31.77 -29.44
C TRP A 270 -10.18 31.55 -28.14
N LYS A 271 -9.39 31.68 -27.05
CA LYS A 271 -9.66 32.31 -25.74
C LYS A 271 -10.46 31.52 -24.70
N SER A 272 -9.70 30.85 -23.82
CA SER A 272 -10.14 30.45 -22.48
C SER A 272 -10.38 31.70 -21.61
N SER A 273 -11.64 31.97 -21.31
CA SER A 273 -12.08 32.97 -20.33
C SER A 273 -11.78 32.47 -18.92
N LYS A 274 -10.79 33.07 -18.26
CA LYS A 274 -10.59 32.99 -16.81
C LYS A 274 -11.71 33.75 -16.12
N ASN A 275 -12.80 33.07 -15.74
CA ASN A 275 -13.76 33.63 -14.80
C ASN A 275 -13.20 33.49 -13.37
N LYS A 276 -12.54 34.55 -12.90
CA LYS A 276 -12.26 34.78 -11.48
C LYS A 276 -13.58 35.24 -10.85
N VAL A 277 -14.26 34.35 -10.13
CA VAL A 277 -15.34 34.74 -9.22
C VAL A 277 -14.67 35.18 -7.92
N THR A 278 -14.72 36.47 -7.62
CA THR A 278 -14.37 37.00 -6.29
C THR A 278 -15.61 37.69 -5.76
N SER A 279 -16.22 37.09 -4.75
CA SER A 279 -17.24 37.73 -3.92
C SER A 279 -16.57 38.73 -3.00
N GLN A 280 -16.96 40.01 -3.07
CA GLN A 280 -17.57 40.73 -1.94
C GLN A 280 -17.69 42.24 -2.20
N LEU A 281 -18.86 42.74 -1.79
CA LEU A 281 -19.23 44.07 -1.30
C LEU A 281 -18.83 45.34 -2.09
N SER A 282 -19.90 46.07 -2.42
CA SER A 282 -20.01 47.48 -2.74
C SER A 282 -19.35 48.42 -1.74
N GLN A 283 -18.59 49.43 -2.20
CA GLN A 283 -19.03 50.84 -2.22
C GLN A 283 -17.96 51.79 -2.80
N GLU A 284 -18.46 52.71 -3.63
CA GLU A 284 -18.01 54.09 -3.85
C GLU A 284 -16.77 54.44 -4.70
N GLN A 285 -17.07 54.81 -5.95
CA GLN A 285 -16.69 56.05 -6.66
C GLN A 285 -15.36 56.74 -6.28
N ASN A 286 -14.39 56.72 -7.20
CA ASN A 286 -14.14 57.88 -8.08
C ASN A 286 -13.08 57.58 -9.15
N SER A 287 -13.30 58.21 -10.31
CA SER A 287 -12.54 58.25 -11.55
C SER A 287 -11.04 58.56 -11.39
N TYR A 288 -10.17 57.89 -12.15
CA TYR A 288 -9.18 58.46 -13.11
C TYR A 288 -8.51 57.30 -13.90
N LEU A 289 -8.33 57.47 -15.21
CA LEU A 289 -7.70 56.49 -16.13
C LEU A 289 -6.16 56.40 -15.91
N PRO A 290 -5.51 55.27 -16.32
CA PRO A 290 -4.15 54.94 -15.91
C PRO A 290 -3.09 55.38 -16.94
N GLU A 291 -1.94 55.85 -16.43
CA GLU A 291 -0.68 55.87 -17.18
C GLU A 291 0.11 54.58 -16.99
N SER A 292 0.85 54.27 -18.04
CA SER A 292 1.48 53.01 -18.39
C SER A 292 2.75 52.64 -17.60
N SER A 293 3.05 51.33 -17.66
CA SER A 293 4.38 50.69 -17.50
C SER A 293 4.83 50.53 -16.03
N THR A 294 5.42 49.43 -15.57
CA THR A 294 6.35 48.47 -16.18
C THR A 294 6.32 47.12 -15.42
N ASN A 295 6.75 46.07 -16.12
CA ASN A 295 6.99 44.72 -15.60
C ASN A 295 7.83 44.70 -14.31
N HIS A 296 7.33 44.01 -13.28
CA HIS A 296 8.18 43.25 -12.37
C HIS A 296 7.55 41.88 -12.11
N LYS A 297 8.28 40.83 -12.53
CA LYS A 297 8.14 39.46 -12.03
C LYS A 297 8.30 39.52 -10.51
N GLY A 298 7.18 39.44 -9.79
CA GLY A 298 7.14 39.28 -8.35
C GLY A 298 6.56 37.91 -8.03
N GLU A 299 7.39 37.07 -7.43
CA GLU A 299 6.97 35.86 -6.72
C GLU A 299 5.79 36.18 -5.81
N SER A 300 4.67 35.49 -6.00
CA SER A 300 3.46 35.70 -5.20
C SER A 300 2.77 34.37 -4.93
N SER A 301 3.03 33.87 -3.72
CA SER A 301 2.22 32.98 -2.86
C SER A 301 2.02 31.52 -3.28
N GLY A 302 3.05 30.70 -3.10
CA GLY A 302 3.06 29.23 -3.26
C GLY A 302 2.53 28.42 -2.06
N HIS A 303 1.29 28.64 -1.62
CA HIS A 303 0.63 27.76 -0.63
C HIS A 303 -0.69 27.14 -1.10
N TYR A 304 -1.30 27.65 -2.17
CA TYR A 304 -2.56 27.13 -2.72
C TYR A 304 -2.37 26.10 -3.85
N ASP A 305 -1.12 25.82 -4.25
CA ASP A 305 -0.80 24.93 -5.36
C ASP A 305 -0.39 23.51 -4.94
N SER A 306 -0.38 23.21 -3.63
CA SER A 306 0.04 21.91 -3.12
C SER A 306 -1.16 20.99 -2.81
N TYR A 307 -1.32 19.95 -3.61
CA TYR A 307 -2.41 18.97 -3.50
C TYR A 307 -1.93 17.56 -3.86
N LEU A 308 -2.78 16.56 -3.61
CA LEU A 308 -2.71 15.23 -4.24
C LEU A 308 -3.71 15.15 -5.38
N TRP A 309 -3.27 14.67 -6.53
CA TRP A 309 -4.11 14.55 -7.73
C TRP A 309 -4.71 13.16 -7.85
N PHE A 310 -6.04 13.06 -7.77
CA PHE A 310 -6.79 11.80 -7.87
C PHE A 310 -7.36 11.55 -9.29
N GLY A 311 -6.72 12.11 -10.32
CA GLY A 311 -7.07 11.83 -11.72
C GLY A 311 -8.07 12.80 -12.37
N PRO A 312 -8.25 12.71 -13.70
CA PRO A 312 -9.25 13.52 -14.39
C PRO A 312 -10.64 12.92 -14.20
N ARG A 313 -11.67 13.78 -14.07
CA ARG A 313 -13.08 13.38 -14.08
C ARG A 313 -13.77 13.92 -15.32
N GLY A 314 -14.67 13.14 -15.92
CA GLY A 314 -15.34 13.45 -17.19
C GLY A 314 -16.10 14.78 -17.28
N ASN A 315 -16.29 15.49 -16.15
CA ASN A 315 -16.95 16.79 -16.09
C ASN A 315 -15.98 18.00 -16.10
N GLY A 316 -14.67 17.81 -16.31
CA GLY A 316 -13.73 18.93 -16.48
C GLY A 316 -13.31 19.67 -15.20
N GLY A 317 -13.75 19.22 -14.01
CA GLY A 317 -13.28 19.74 -12.71
C GLY A 317 -11.98 19.10 -12.23
N SER A 318 -11.20 19.84 -11.43
CA SER A 318 -9.97 19.34 -10.78
C SER A 318 -10.31 18.38 -9.63
N ASN A 319 -9.76 17.16 -9.64
CA ASN A 319 -9.92 16.16 -8.57
C ASN A 319 -8.70 16.21 -7.63
N ASN A 320 -8.54 17.33 -6.93
CA ASN A 320 -7.38 17.63 -6.09
C ASN A 320 -7.75 17.56 -4.62
N LEU A 321 -6.99 16.81 -3.82
CA LEU A 321 -7.10 16.80 -2.37
C LEU A 321 -6.06 17.75 -1.77
N TYR A 322 -6.52 18.76 -1.06
CA TYR A 322 -5.65 19.73 -0.39
C TYR A 322 -5.43 19.32 1.07
N PRO A 323 -4.31 19.72 1.71
CA PRO A 323 -4.12 19.50 3.14
C PRO A 323 -5.30 20.01 3.98
N GLY A 324 -5.87 21.17 3.62
CA GLY A 324 -7.04 21.75 4.30
C GLY A 324 -8.26 20.84 4.35
N ASP A 325 -8.43 19.93 3.38
CA ASP A 325 -9.55 18.99 3.32
C ASP A 325 -9.46 17.91 4.40
N ILE A 326 -8.27 17.67 4.96
CA ILE A 326 -8.04 16.67 6.02
C ILE A 326 -8.31 17.25 7.41
N ILE A 327 -8.16 18.57 7.59
CA ILE A 327 -8.31 19.27 8.87
C ILE A 327 -9.62 18.89 9.59
N PRO A 328 -10.79 18.79 8.93
CA PRO A 328 -12.03 18.43 9.61
C PRO A 328 -11.97 17.11 10.38
N PHE A 329 -11.19 16.15 9.88
CA PHE A 329 -11.07 14.79 10.43
C PHE A 329 -10.06 14.69 11.58
N THR A 330 -9.26 15.74 11.81
CA THR A 330 -8.39 15.85 13.01
C THR A 330 -9.16 16.07 14.31
N ARG A 331 -10.50 16.11 14.26
CA ARG A 331 -11.36 16.07 15.46
C ARG A 331 -11.38 14.70 16.14
N ARG A 332 -10.91 13.66 15.46
CA ARG A 332 -10.73 12.30 15.95
C ARG A 332 -9.25 11.92 15.84
N PRO A 333 -8.75 10.96 16.65
CA PRO A 333 -7.38 10.47 16.49
C PRO A 333 -7.15 9.92 15.08
N LEU A 334 -6.14 10.47 14.41
CA LEU A 334 -5.84 10.21 13.01
C LEU A 334 -4.37 9.80 12.84
N PHE A 335 -4.16 8.66 12.18
CA PHE A 335 -2.85 8.21 11.72
C PHE A 335 -2.81 8.31 10.19
N LEU A 336 -2.06 9.27 9.67
CA LEU A 336 -2.03 9.63 8.25
C LEU A 336 -0.71 9.18 7.60
N ILE A 337 -0.80 8.42 6.52
CA ILE A 337 0.34 8.04 5.68
C ILE A 337 0.13 8.69 4.32
N ILE A 338 1.01 9.62 3.95
CA ILE A 338 1.00 10.27 2.62
C ILE A 338 2.20 9.76 1.82
N ASP A 339 1.90 9.04 0.75
CA ASP A 339 2.85 8.47 -0.18
C ASP A 339 2.78 9.21 -1.53
N SER A 340 3.63 10.24 -1.68
CA SER A 340 3.55 11.21 -2.77
C SER A 340 4.86 11.94 -3.02
N ASP A 341 5.10 12.31 -4.28
CA ASP A 341 6.15 13.26 -4.69
C ASP A 341 5.87 14.70 -4.20
N ASN A 342 4.76 14.92 -3.51
CA ASN A 342 4.38 16.17 -2.85
C ASN A 342 3.93 15.94 -1.40
N SER A 343 4.38 14.86 -0.75
CA SER A 343 3.98 14.49 0.62
C SER A 343 4.24 15.60 1.64
N HIS A 344 5.35 16.34 1.50
CA HIS A 344 5.76 17.40 2.42
C HIS A 344 4.80 18.59 2.46
N ALA A 345 3.94 18.77 1.46
CA ALA A 345 2.86 19.74 1.50
C ALA A 345 1.93 19.54 2.70
N PHE A 346 1.80 18.31 3.19
CA PHE A 346 0.91 17.95 4.29
C PHE A 346 1.53 18.23 5.66
N LYS A 347 2.78 18.70 5.75
CA LYS A 347 3.37 19.18 7.01
C LYS A 347 2.56 20.31 7.64
N VAL A 348 1.87 21.12 6.82
CA VAL A 348 0.99 22.22 7.26
C VAL A 348 -0.20 21.76 8.10
N LEU A 349 -0.51 20.46 8.11
CA LEU A 349 -1.52 19.91 9.02
C LEU A 349 -1.08 20.02 10.47
N HIS A 350 0.22 19.88 10.73
CA HIS A 350 0.77 19.96 12.08
C HIS A 350 0.71 21.40 12.60
N GLY A 351 -0.03 21.61 13.69
CA GLY A 351 -0.38 22.92 14.24
C GLY A 351 -1.69 23.51 13.71
N ALA A 352 -2.28 22.92 12.66
CA ALA A 352 -3.56 23.36 12.08
C ALA A 352 -4.75 22.48 12.50
N GLU A 353 -4.51 21.43 13.29
CA GLU A 353 -5.53 20.50 13.76
C GLU A 353 -6.60 21.19 14.61
N ARG A 354 -7.82 20.63 14.61
CA ARG A 354 -9.00 21.20 15.29
C ARG A 354 -9.54 20.35 16.43
N GLY A 355 -8.76 19.35 16.89
CA GLY A 355 -9.12 18.51 18.03
C GLY A 355 -7.94 17.75 18.60
N GLU A 356 -7.54 16.67 17.94
CA GLU A 356 -6.43 15.80 18.32
C GLU A 356 -5.27 16.02 17.33
N THR A 357 -4.04 16.08 17.83
CA THR A 357 -2.85 16.14 16.98
C THR A 357 -2.74 14.84 16.17
N ALA A 358 -2.54 14.95 14.86
CA ALA A 358 -2.45 13.78 13.99
C ALA A 358 -1.02 13.20 13.98
N ALA A 359 -0.93 11.87 13.85
CA ALA A 359 0.32 11.18 13.56
C ALA A 359 0.53 11.14 12.04
N LEU A 360 1.62 11.69 11.52
CA LEU A 360 1.90 11.77 10.09
C LEU A 360 3.15 10.97 9.75
N LEU A 361 3.06 10.09 8.76
CA LEU A 361 4.19 9.52 8.03
C LEU A 361 4.14 10.03 6.58
N LEU A 362 5.17 10.76 6.17
CA LEU A 362 5.29 11.37 4.85
C LEU A 362 6.42 10.68 4.09
N SER A 363 6.13 10.18 2.89
CA SER A 363 7.14 9.57 2.02
C SER A 363 8.22 10.56 1.62
N PRO A 364 9.38 10.09 1.12
CA PRO A 364 10.28 10.93 0.34
C PRO A 364 9.55 11.58 -0.84
N LEU A 365 10.08 12.72 -1.31
CA LEU A 365 9.62 13.36 -2.55
C LEU A 365 10.14 12.64 -3.80
N ARG A 366 11.24 11.90 -3.66
CA ARG A 366 11.84 11.10 -4.72
C ARG A 366 12.27 9.74 -4.19
N PRO A 367 12.08 8.66 -4.97
CA PRO A 367 12.63 7.37 -4.60
C PRO A 367 14.15 7.36 -4.80
N ALA A 368 14.85 6.49 -4.08
CA ALA A 368 16.29 6.30 -4.17
C ALA A 368 16.60 4.86 -4.61
N PHE A 369 17.32 4.66 -5.72
CA PHE A 369 17.71 3.34 -6.20
C PHE A 369 19.18 3.37 -6.61
N LYS A 370 19.89 2.24 -6.45
CA LYS A 370 21.29 2.10 -6.90
C LYS A 370 21.44 2.37 -8.40
N ASN A 371 20.54 1.81 -9.22
CA ASN A 371 20.51 1.99 -10.68
C ASN A 371 19.13 2.53 -11.12
N PRO A 372 18.90 3.85 -11.07
CA PRO A 372 17.58 4.44 -11.39
C PRO A 372 17.12 4.17 -12.83
N SER A 373 18.05 3.98 -13.79
CA SER A 373 17.75 3.72 -15.21
C SER A 373 17.07 2.37 -15.44
N ASP A 374 17.29 1.40 -14.56
CA ASP A 374 16.86 0.02 -14.73
C ASP A 374 15.53 -0.24 -14.01
N VAL A 375 15.06 0.71 -13.20
CA VAL A 375 13.87 0.58 -12.37
C VAL A 375 12.68 1.25 -13.05
N ASP A 376 11.81 0.44 -13.65
CA ASP A 376 10.49 0.92 -14.05
C ASP A 376 9.61 1.11 -12.80
N LEU A 377 9.58 2.34 -12.28
CA LEU A 377 8.74 2.74 -11.14
C LEU A 377 7.25 2.40 -11.36
N SER A 378 6.78 2.35 -12.61
CA SER A 378 5.40 1.97 -12.93
C SER A 378 5.14 0.46 -12.79
N GLN A 379 6.18 -0.35 -12.63
CA GLN A 379 6.07 -1.79 -12.47
C GLN A 379 6.18 -2.27 -11.02
N ASN A 380 6.78 -1.52 -10.10
CA ASN A 380 7.17 -2.06 -8.79
C ASN A 380 6.38 -1.49 -7.58
N GLY A 381 5.46 -0.56 -7.83
CA GLY A 381 4.74 0.17 -6.79
C GLY A 381 5.62 1.20 -6.09
N SER A 382 5.09 1.86 -5.05
CA SER A 382 5.84 2.83 -4.27
C SER A 382 6.94 2.18 -3.43
N GLN A 383 8.16 2.71 -3.52
CA GLN A 383 9.28 2.31 -2.67
C GLN A 383 8.97 2.52 -1.19
N PHE A 384 8.34 3.64 -0.83
CA PHE A 384 8.01 3.95 0.56
C PHE A 384 7.00 2.95 1.11
N THR A 385 5.93 2.68 0.35
CA THR A 385 4.94 1.67 0.71
C THR A 385 5.58 0.28 0.82
N PHE A 386 6.53 -0.04 -0.06
CA PHE A 386 7.22 -1.31 -0.01
C PHE A 386 8.08 -1.45 1.27
N PHE A 387 8.82 -0.42 1.68
CA PHE A 387 9.54 -0.43 2.96
C PHE A 387 8.61 -0.61 4.17
N LEU A 388 7.45 0.05 4.18
CA LEU A 388 6.47 -0.08 5.27
C LEU A 388 5.82 -1.47 5.34
N THR A 389 5.75 -2.19 4.23
CA THR A 389 5.01 -3.46 4.13
C THR A 389 5.92 -4.70 4.08
N ALA A 390 7.14 -4.56 3.57
CA ALA A 390 8.16 -5.59 3.45
C ALA A 390 9.58 -4.97 3.44
N PRO A 391 10.13 -4.62 4.63
CA PRO A 391 11.34 -3.79 4.74
C PRO A 391 12.61 -4.42 4.14
N LEU A 392 12.87 -5.72 4.37
CA LEU A 392 14.05 -6.39 3.81
C LEU A 392 13.94 -6.57 2.29
N PRO A 393 12.80 -7.06 1.72
CA PRO A 393 12.61 -7.06 0.28
C PRO A 393 12.77 -5.67 -0.37
N ALA A 394 12.26 -4.61 0.27
CA ALA A 394 12.44 -3.24 -0.21
C ALA A 394 13.91 -2.80 -0.19
N PHE A 395 14.65 -3.14 0.86
CA PHE A 395 16.10 -2.91 0.94
C PHE A 395 16.86 -3.63 -0.18
N CYS A 396 16.57 -4.91 -0.41
CA CYS A 396 17.18 -5.69 -1.49
C CYS A 396 16.86 -5.10 -2.87
N GLN A 397 15.60 -4.77 -3.13
CA GLN A 397 15.17 -4.17 -4.39
C GLN A 397 15.86 -2.81 -4.63
N MET A 398 15.96 -1.98 -3.61
CA MET A 398 16.64 -0.68 -3.68
C MET A 398 18.07 -0.80 -4.22
N LEU A 399 18.76 -1.87 -3.81
CA LEU A 399 20.16 -2.15 -4.15
C LEU A 399 20.33 -3.05 -5.37
N GLY A 400 19.24 -3.43 -6.04
CA GLY A 400 19.26 -4.34 -7.20
C GLY A 400 19.65 -5.78 -6.84
N LEU A 401 19.49 -6.18 -5.57
CA LEU A 401 19.68 -7.56 -5.14
C LEU A 401 18.43 -8.37 -5.52
N SER A 402 18.62 -9.47 -6.24
CA SER A 402 17.54 -10.41 -6.53
C SER A 402 17.45 -11.43 -5.37
N SER A 403 16.23 -11.69 -4.89
CA SER A 403 16.01 -12.72 -3.86
C SER A 403 16.27 -14.14 -4.39
N PHE A 404 16.27 -14.35 -5.71
CA PHE A 404 16.52 -15.64 -6.34
C PHE A 404 18.02 -15.98 -6.43
N ASP A 405 18.89 -14.97 -6.43
CA ASP A 405 20.35 -15.16 -6.50
C ASP A 405 21.01 -15.24 -5.11
N THR A 406 20.26 -14.89 -4.05
CA THR A 406 20.79 -14.88 -2.69
C THR A 406 20.56 -16.25 -2.04
N ASP A 407 21.62 -16.82 -1.47
CA ASP A 407 21.53 -18.04 -0.66
C ASP A 407 20.43 -17.88 0.41
N THR A 408 19.56 -18.89 0.53
CA THR A 408 18.45 -18.91 1.48
C THR A 408 18.94 -18.66 2.91
N ASP A 409 20.11 -19.20 3.29
CA ASP A 409 20.67 -18.99 4.62
C ASP A 409 21.16 -17.56 4.82
N VAL A 410 21.73 -16.93 3.78
CA VAL A 410 22.13 -15.52 3.82
C VAL A 410 20.90 -14.62 4.00
N TYR A 411 19.80 -14.90 3.28
CA TYR A 411 18.56 -14.15 3.41
C TYR A 411 17.92 -14.31 4.80
N ASN A 412 17.85 -15.54 5.32
CA ASN A 412 17.31 -15.81 6.67
C ASN A 412 18.12 -15.09 7.75
N ASN A 413 19.45 -15.11 7.66
CA ASN A 413 20.32 -14.37 8.57
C ASN A 413 20.09 -12.85 8.47
N ALA A 414 19.80 -12.32 7.28
CA ALA A 414 19.48 -10.91 7.10
C ALA A 414 18.13 -10.53 7.74
N GLU A 415 17.12 -11.40 7.64
CA GLU A 415 15.84 -11.26 8.37
C GLU A 415 16.07 -11.27 9.90
N ASP A 416 16.92 -12.14 10.42
CA ASP A 416 17.23 -12.20 11.86
C ASP A 416 17.96 -10.94 12.35
N ILE A 417 18.89 -10.40 11.54
CA ILE A 417 19.55 -9.12 11.81
C ILE A 417 18.51 -8.00 11.91
N LEU A 418 17.60 -7.92 10.93
CA LEU A 418 16.56 -6.89 10.91
C LEU A 418 15.58 -7.07 12.09
N SER A 419 15.11 -8.29 12.33
CA SER A 419 14.20 -8.62 13.44
C SER A 419 14.79 -8.23 14.79
N THR A 420 16.08 -8.51 15.00
CA THR A 420 16.80 -8.10 16.23
C THR A 420 16.85 -6.58 16.37
N ALA A 421 17.15 -5.85 15.29
CA ALA A 421 17.18 -4.39 15.30
C ALA A 421 15.81 -3.79 15.61
N LEU A 422 14.74 -4.28 14.98
CA LEU A 422 13.37 -3.81 15.23
C LEU A 422 12.94 -4.09 16.68
N SER A 423 13.30 -5.25 17.25
CA SER A 423 13.07 -5.58 18.66
C SER A 423 13.75 -4.57 19.59
N GLU A 424 15.01 -4.24 19.34
CA GLU A 424 15.78 -3.31 20.16
C GLU A 424 15.18 -1.89 20.10
N TRP A 425 14.85 -1.42 18.90
CA TRP A 425 14.24 -0.10 18.70
C TRP A 425 12.85 -0.01 19.31
N GLU A 426 12.08 -1.09 19.32
CA GLU A 426 10.78 -1.16 19.98
C GLU A 426 10.90 -1.00 21.49
N VAL A 427 11.89 -1.65 22.12
CA VAL A 427 12.19 -1.47 23.55
C VAL A 427 12.59 -0.02 23.83
N ILE A 428 13.47 0.57 23.01
CA ILE A 428 13.88 1.98 23.14
C ILE A 428 12.67 2.92 23.04
N LEU A 429 11.78 2.70 22.07
CA LEU A 429 10.56 3.50 21.92
C LEU A 429 9.64 3.35 23.14
N CYS A 430 9.37 2.13 23.58
CA CYS A 430 8.42 1.88 24.67
C CYS A 430 8.96 2.30 26.05
N THR A 431 10.26 2.51 26.19
CA THR A 431 10.87 2.95 27.46
C THR A 431 11.26 4.43 27.46
N SER A 432 11.20 5.10 26.30
CA SER A 432 11.61 6.49 26.18
C SER A 432 10.60 7.45 26.81
N THR A 433 11.11 8.38 27.61
CA THR A 433 10.34 9.47 28.23
C THR A 433 10.14 10.68 27.30
N SER A 434 10.80 10.70 26.14
CA SER A 434 10.75 11.79 25.15
C SER A 434 9.83 11.50 23.97
N VAL A 435 9.09 10.39 24.01
CA VAL A 435 8.09 10.05 22.98
C VAL A 435 6.92 11.02 23.09
N ASP A 436 6.60 11.69 21.97
CA ASP A 436 5.40 12.52 21.89
C ASP A 436 4.14 11.71 22.21
N ILE A 437 3.18 12.34 22.89
CA ILE A 437 1.94 11.69 23.30
C ILE A 437 1.19 11.07 22.12
N VAL A 438 1.26 11.66 20.93
CA VAL A 438 0.63 11.14 19.71
C VAL A 438 1.13 9.73 19.37
N TRP A 439 2.45 9.51 19.43
CA TRP A 439 3.04 8.20 19.20
C TRP A 439 2.77 7.26 20.37
N ALA A 440 2.91 7.76 21.60
CA ALA A 440 2.66 7.00 22.82
C ALA A 440 1.25 6.38 22.82
N GLN A 441 0.23 7.14 22.40
CA GLN A 441 -1.15 6.67 22.37
C GLN A 441 -1.38 5.46 21.44
N VAL A 442 -0.59 5.31 20.38
CA VAL A 442 -0.77 4.26 19.35
C VAL A 442 0.23 3.12 19.45
N LEU A 443 1.32 3.26 20.23
CA LEU A 443 2.36 2.24 20.35
C LEU A 443 1.84 0.91 20.89
N ASN A 444 0.74 0.86 21.65
CA ASN A 444 0.19 -0.43 22.09
C ASN A 444 -0.44 -1.25 20.97
N ASP A 445 -0.84 -0.60 19.87
CA ASP A 445 -1.42 -1.30 18.72
C ASP A 445 -0.31 -2.00 17.89
N PRO A 446 -0.40 -3.32 17.69
CA PRO A 446 0.65 -4.09 17.03
C PRO A 446 0.85 -3.70 15.56
N PHE A 447 -0.21 -3.35 14.84
CA PHE A 447 -0.11 -2.99 13.43
C PHE A 447 0.56 -1.62 13.26
N ILE A 448 0.11 -0.64 14.04
CA ILE A 448 0.68 0.72 13.98
C ILE A 448 2.12 0.73 14.50
N ARG A 449 2.40 0.05 15.61
CA ARG A 449 3.76 -0.09 16.14
C ARG A 449 4.71 -0.71 15.11
N ARG A 450 4.27 -1.76 14.41
CA ARG A 450 5.03 -2.35 13.30
C ARG A 450 5.30 -1.36 12.17
N LEU A 451 4.31 -0.56 11.76
CA LEU A 451 4.49 0.48 10.74
C LEU A 451 5.50 1.55 11.19
N ILE A 452 5.48 1.97 12.45
CA ILE A 452 6.44 2.95 13.02
C ILE A 452 7.86 2.39 12.98
N LEU A 453 8.06 1.13 13.39
CA LEU A 453 9.38 0.48 13.37
C LEU A 453 9.92 0.34 11.94
N ARG A 454 9.07 -0.05 10.99
CA ARG A 454 9.43 -0.14 9.58
C ARG A 454 9.69 1.23 8.95
N PHE A 455 8.98 2.26 9.39
CA PHE A 455 9.27 3.64 9.02
C PHE A 455 10.65 4.09 9.53
N ILE A 456 11.01 3.77 10.78
CA ILE A 456 12.34 4.07 11.33
C ILE A 456 13.43 3.40 10.47
N PHE A 457 13.24 2.13 10.12
CA PHE A 457 14.15 1.41 9.22
C PHE A 457 14.27 2.11 7.85
N CYS A 458 13.13 2.41 7.20
CA CYS A 458 13.09 3.11 5.92
C CYS A 458 13.85 4.44 5.97
N ARG A 459 13.57 5.24 7.00
CA ARG A 459 14.19 6.55 7.23
C ARG A 459 15.70 6.41 7.39
N ALA A 460 16.16 5.47 8.21
CA ALA A 460 17.58 5.25 8.46
C ALA A 460 18.31 4.78 7.19
N VAL A 461 17.78 3.77 6.50
CA VAL A 461 18.35 3.25 5.25
C VAL A 461 18.50 4.36 4.21
N LEU A 462 17.45 5.14 3.97
CA LEU A 462 17.49 6.22 2.98
C LEU A 462 18.41 7.37 3.39
N SER A 463 18.52 7.67 4.69
CA SER A 463 19.44 8.70 5.19
C SER A 463 20.90 8.34 4.96
N PHE A 464 21.27 7.07 5.15
CA PHE A 464 22.65 6.62 4.91
C PHE A 464 22.93 6.34 3.43
N PHE A 465 21.91 6.02 2.63
CA PHE A 465 22.07 5.73 1.21
C PHE A 465 22.26 7.01 0.37
N CYS A 466 21.56 8.09 0.72
CA CYS A 466 21.55 9.32 -0.07
C CYS A 466 22.70 10.27 0.31
N HIS A 467 23.23 11.01 -0.67
CA HIS A 467 24.26 12.04 -0.44
C HIS A 467 23.68 13.34 0.13
N SER A 468 24.50 14.07 0.90
CA SER A 468 24.13 15.21 1.74
C SER A 468 23.42 16.38 1.03
N GLU A 469 23.73 16.64 -0.25
CA GLU A 469 23.32 17.89 -0.92
C GLU A 469 21.80 18.03 -1.15
N ASP A 470 21.02 16.95 -1.04
CA ASP A 470 19.55 16.96 -1.26
C ASP A 470 18.79 15.97 -0.34
N ILE A 471 19.33 15.67 0.85
CA ILE A 471 18.80 14.60 1.72
C ILE A 471 17.30 14.75 2.04
N ASP A 472 16.81 15.99 2.15
CA ASP A 472 15.41 16.31 2.44
C ASP A 472 14.44 15.83 1.34
N GLN A 473 14.91 15.60 0.11
CA GLN A 473 14.07 15.10 -0.98
C GLN A 473 13.92 13.57 -0.94
N TYR A 474 14.88 12.87 -0.32
CA TYR A 474 15.01 11.41 -0.40
C TYR A 474 14.71 10.69 0.92
N VAL A 475 14.56 11.42 2.03
CA VAL A 475 14.29 10.85 3.34
C VAL A 475 12.84 11.07 3.75
N PRO A 476 12.13 10.04 4.25
CA PRO A 476 10.77 10.19 4.74
C PRO A 476 10.74 10.96 6.07
N VAL A 477 9.69 11.73 6.28
CA VAL A 477 9.51 12.59 7.46
C VAL A 477 8.28 12.16 8.27
N CYS A 478 8.35 12.30 9.59
CA CYS A 478 7.21 12.10 10.46
C CYS A 478 6.95 13.34 11.32
N LEU A 479 5.68 13.56 11.66
CA LEU A 479 5.23 14.58 12.60
C LEU A 479 4.19 13.98 13.57
N PRO A 480 4.29 14.23 14.89
CA PRO A 480 5.44 14.86 15.57
C PRO A 480 6.74 14.09 15.38
N HIS A 481 7.90 14.70 15.65
CA HIS A 481 9.18 13.99 15.48
C HIS A 481 9.32 12.83 16.47
N LEU A 482 9.81 11.69 15.99
CA LEU A 482 10.22 10.57 16.85
C LEU A 482 11.45 10.94 17.68
N PRO A 483 11.68 10.30 18.85
CA PRO A 483 12.83 10.55 19.71
C PRO A 483 14.18 10.41 18.98
N SER A 484 15.18 11.19 19.43
CA SER A 484 16.56 11.10 18.92
C SER A 484 17.19 9.73 19.12
N SER A 485 16.74 8.96 20.12
CA SER A 485 17.21 7.60 20.39
C SER A 485 16.96 6.62 19.24
N VAL A 486 15.98 6.91 18.37
CA VAL A 486 15.67 6.16 17.14
C VAL A 486 15.83 7.01 15.87
N ALA A 487 16.57 8.11 15.96
CA ALA A 487 16.98 8.87 14.78
C ALA A 487 18.07 8.11 14.00
N PRO A 488 18.24 8.37 12.69
CA PRO A 488 19.33 7.78 11.92
C PRO A 488 20.72 8.01 12.57
N SER A 489 20.96 9.18 13.18
CA SER A 489 22.21 9.50 13.87
C SER A 489 22.46 8.74 15.19
N SER A 490 21.49 7.97 15.68
CA SER A 490 21.66 7.12 16.87
C SER A 490 22.59 5.95 16.56
N ASP A 491 23.55 5.67 17.46
CA ASP A 491 24.50 4.57 17.29
C ASP A 491 23.81 3.21 17.13
N VAL A 492 22.71 2.98 17.84
CA VAL A 492 21.94 1.73 17.77
C VAL A 492 21.30 1.54 16.39
N VAL A 493 20.79 2.62 15.81
CA VAL A 493 20.17 2.60 14.46
C VAL A 493 21.25 2.46 13.39
N ARG A 494 22.31 3.28 13.47
CA ARG A 494 23.45 3.26 12.55
C ARG A 494 24.12 1.89 12.50
N SER A 495 24.46 1.32 13.65
CA SER A 495 25.13 0.02 13.75
C SER A 495 24.29 -1.13 13.19
N SER A 496 22.97 -1.10 13.40
CA SER A 496 22.04 -2.10 12.86
C SER A 496 21.97 -2.07 11.33
N VAL A 497 21.84 -0.88 10.72
CA VAL A 497 21.83 -0.74 9.26
C VAL A 497 23.19 -1.12 8.67
N HIS A 498 24.29 -0.68 9.28
CA HIS A 498 25.64 -1.06 8.85
C HIS A 498 25.87 -2.58 8.93
N ARG A 499 25.40 -3.24 10.00
CA ARG A 499 25.47 -4.70 10.16
C ARG A 499 24.70 -5.44 9.06
N LEU A 500 23.47 -5.00 8.75
CA LEU A 500 22.68 -5.57 7.67
C LEU A 500 23.37 -5.38 6.30
N ALA A 501 23.83 -4.15 6.02
CA ALA A 501 24.50 -3.84 4.76
C ALA A 501 25.82 -4.60 4.61
N LYS A 502 26.58 -4.79 5.69
CA LYS A 502 27.82 -5.59 5.70
C LYS A 502 27.52 -7.07 5.44
N HIS A 503 26.49 -7.62 6.09
CA HIS A 503 26.07 -9.01 5.89
C HIS A 503 25.69 -9.30 4.43
N LEU A 504 24.99 -8.36 3.79
CA LEU A 504 24.60 -8.47 2.39
C LEU A 504 25.69 -8.00 1.40
N GLY A 505 26.89 -7.64 1.86
CA GLY A 505 28.01 -7.24 0.99
C GLY A 505 27.81 -5.90 0.26
N VAL A 506 26.92 -5.04 0.76
CA VAL A 506 26.48 -3.78 0.14
C VAL A 506 26.83 -2.54 0.95
N ALA A 507 27.62 -2.69 2.03
CA ALA A 507 28.02 -1.58 2.91
C ALA A 507 28.69 -0.40 2.16
N GLY A 508 29.41 -0.67 1.07
CA GLY A 508 30.04 0.38 0.25
C GLY A 508 29.08 1.32 -0.48
N HIS A 509 27.77 1.06 -0.46
CA HIS A 509 26.73 1.94 -1.00
C HIS A 509 26.17 2.93 0.03
N PHE A 510 26.64 2.89 1.28
CA PHE A 510 26.11 3.69 2.38
C PHE A 510 27.19 4.58 2.99
N HIS A 511 26.77 5.75 3.44
CA HIS A 511 27.60 6.79 4.06
C HIS A 511 27.32 6.85 5.56
N PHE A 512 28.06 6.06 6.34
CA PHE A 512 27.89 5.99 7.80
C PHE A 512 28.69 7.06 8.55
N ASP A 513 29.69 7.68 7.90
CA ASP A 513 30.67 8.58 8.52
C ASP A 513 30.20 10.06 8.62
N ASN A 514 29.02 10.38 8.08
CA ASN A 514 28.53 11.77 7.91
C ASN A 514 27.37 12.18 8.85
N THR A 515 27.10 11.46 9.94
CA THR A 515 25.95 11.75 10.84
C THR A 515 26.31 11.88 12.29
#